data_AF-A0A8B6FQD9-F1
#
_entry.id   AF-A0A8B6FQD9-F1
#
_cell.length_a   1.000
_cell.length_b   1.000
_cell.length_c   1.000
_cell.angle_alpha   90.00
_cell.angle_beta   90.00
_cell.angle_gamma   90.00
#
_symmetry.space_group_name_H-M   'P 1'
#
loop_
_entity.id
_entity.type
_entity.pdbx_description
1 polymer ?
#
loop_
_entity_poly.entity_id
_entity_poly.type
_entity_poly.pdbx_seq_one_letter_code
_entity_poly.pdbx_strand_id
1 'polypeptide(L)'
;MLRLFDPTMEPQTAPPEETLNLIPIYRNPKIQGGVLPGGYNYLHIAKPGMDMPLADQMAQHDYGKEYITGATDGSPEYFRIHVNQYNNIETITCVSKSPIPCSNFVCLYGLHERCLNNLVSRFNEGLIKDFYTYFLETWSLAMYHDRFTDFRDEVRELLSNSPEKGIEAVEEKVRQIIDEDVPMNESQKEQLLKIYQETGTKRAVDTRFLSFLSYNYYHLPMYAKPGMV
;
A
#
# COMPACT_ATOMS: atom_id res chain seq x y z
N MET A 1 -20.95 45.89 -4.16
CA MET A 1 -21.17 45.83 -2.70
C MET A 1 -22.61 46.09 -2.24
N LEU A 2 -23.48 46.77 -3.02
CA LEU A 2 -24.86 47.06 -2.58
C LEU A 2 -25.86 45.87 -2.61
N ARG A 3 -25.53 44.74 -3.25
CA ARG A 3 -26.38 43.54 -3.29
C ARG A 3 -26.35 42.68 -2.03
N LEU A 4 -25.38 42.92 -1.13
CA LEU A 4 -25.20 42.14 0.11
C LEU A 4 -26.07 42.63 1.27
N PHE A 5 -26.69 43.81 1.13
CA PHE A 5 -27.47 44.46 2.19
C PHE A 5 -28.93 44.71 1.77
N ASP A 6 -29.41 44.00 0.76
CA ASP A 6 -30.81 44.08 0.34
C ASP A 6 -31.65 43.10 1.18
N PRO A 7 -32.47 43.58 2.13
CA PRO A 7 -33.26 42.74 3.03
C PRO A 7 -34.44 42.04 2.32
N THR A 8 -34.64 42.27 1.02
CA THR A 8 -35.67 41.59 0.21
C THR A 8 -35.15 40.36 -0.54
N MET A 9 -33.83 40.10 -0.50
CA MET A 9 -33.22 38.92 -1.10
C MET A 9 -33.17 37.76 -0.10
N GLU A 10 -33.57 36.56 -0.53
CA GLU A 10 -33.41 35.35 0.28
C GLU A 10 -31.92 35.14 0.63
N PRO A 11 -31.58 34.82 1.89
CA PRO A 11 -30.20 34.60 2.28
C PRO A 11 -29.65 33.43 1.47
N GLN A 12 -28.60 33.69 0.67
CA GLN A 12 -27.90 32.63 -0.03
C GLN A 12 -27.39 31.64 1.01
N THR A 13 -27.78 30.37 0.88
CA THR A 13 -27.27 29.28 1.71
C THR A 13 -25.75 29.32 1.61
N ALA A 14 -25.06 29.44 2.76
CA ALA A 14 -23.62 29.37 2.77
C ALA A 14 -23.19 28.08 2.04
N PRO A 15 -22.21 28.14 1.12
CA PRO A 15 -21.65 26.92 0.56
C PRO A 15 -21.22 26.01 1.72
N PRO A 16 -21.39 24.67 1.59
CA PRO A 16 -20.95 23.74 2.61
C PRO A 16 -19.48 24.00 2.95
N GLU A 17 -19.12 23.90 4.24
CA GLU A 17 -17.75 24.13 4.68
C GLU A 17 -16.80 23.27 3.84
N GLU A 18 -16.03 23.92 2.96
CA GLU A 18 -14.89 23.26 2.32
C GLU A 18 -13.92 22.94 3.45
N THR A 19 -13.76 21.66 3.75
CA THR A 19 -12.69 21.15 4.60
C THR A 19 -11.38 21.38 3.87
N LEU A 20 -10.92 22.63 3.87
CA LEU A 20 -9.58 23.00 3.42
C LEU A 20 -8.61 22.27 4.34
N ASN A 21 -8.16 21.10 3.91
CA ASN A 21 -7.00 20.43 4.46
C ASN A 21 -5.77 21.32 4.20
N LEU A 22 -5.58 22.32 5.05
CA LEU A 22 -4.51 23.33 4.96
C LEU A 22 -3.11 22.74 5.11
N ILE A 23 -3.00 21.46 5.50
CA ILE A 23 -1.75 20.72 5.59
C ILE A 23 -1.67 19.78 4.38
N PRO A 24 -0.65 19.92 3.50
CA PRO A 24 -0.46 18.99 2.41
C PRO A 24 -0.18 17.59 2.96
N ILE A 25 -1.03 16.62 2.57
CA ILE A 25 -0.86 15.22 2.94
C ILE A 25 0.07 14.58 1.92
N TYR A 26 1.31 14.31 2.33
CA TYR A 26 2.28 13.60 1.49
C TYR A 26 1.98 12.10 1.51
N ARG A 27 1.58 11.55 0.36
CA ARG A 27 1.33 10.11 0.18
C ARG A 27 2.53 9.36 -0.39
N ASN A 28 3.35 10.06 -1.18
CA ASN A 28 4.48 9.46 -1.87
C ASN A 28 5.70 9.33 -0.96
N PRO A 29 6.54 8.29 -1.15
CA PRO A 29 7.72 8.10 -0.33
C PRO A 29 8.81 9.14 -0.62
N LYS A 30 9.67 9.35 0.38
CA LYS A 30 10.97 9.98 0.19
C LYS A 30 11.93 8.94 -0.38
N ILE A 31 12.57 9.26 -1.51
CA ILE A 31 13.50 8.37 -2.20
C ILE A 31 14.88 9.01 -2.18
N GLN A 32 15.86 8.26 -1.67
CA GLN A 32 17.27 8.61 -1.65
C GLN A 32 18.04 7.48 -2.33
N GLY A 33 18.94 7.82 -3.25
CA GLY A 33 19.72 6.79 -3.94
C GLY A 33 20.93 7.38 -4.64
N GLY A 34 21.87 6.52 -4.99
CA GLY A 34 23.10 6.93 -5.66
C GLY A 34 24.16 5.84 -5.68
N VAL A 35 25.30 6.15 -6.28
CA VAL A 35 26.47 5.26 -6.31
C VAL A 35 27.42 5.68 -5.20
N LEU A 36 27.62 4.79 -4.23
CA LEU A 36 28.58 4.96 -3.15
C LEU A 36 30.00 4.64 -3.64
N PRO A 37 31.04 5.17 -2.96
CA PRO A 37 32.42 4.78 -3.20
C PRO A 37 32.60 3.26 -3.21
N GLY A 38 33.40 2.74 -4.14
CA GLY A 38 33.56 1.30 -4.35
C GLY A 38 32.56 0.68 -5.33
N GLY A 39 31.73 1.50 -5.99
CA GLY A 39 30.81 1.05 -7.05
C GLY A 39 29.54 0.37 -6.52
N TYR A 40 29.14 0.68 -5.29
CA TYR A 40 27.92 0.15 -4.70
C TYR A 40 26.74 1.05 -5.04
N ASN A 41 25.67 0.49 -5.55
CA ASN A 41 24.38 1.16 -5.72
C ASN A 41 23.63 1.14 -4.39
N TYR A 42 23.13 2.30 -3.99
CA TYR A 42 22.33 2.50 -2.80
C TYR A 42 20.94 2.99 -3.17
N LEU A 43 19.93 2.45 -2.51
CA LEU A 43 18.55 2.90 -2.58
C LEU A 43 17.93 2.86 -1.18
N HIS A 44 17.28 3.94 -0.80
CA HIS A 44 16.52 4.08 0.42
C HIS A 44 15.19 4.75 0.11
N ILE A 45 14.11 4.06 0.45
CA ILE A 45 12.74 4.50 0.26
C ILE A 45 12.14 4.53 1.65
N ALA A 46 11.65 5.68 2.08
CA ALA A 46 11.10 5.86 3.42
C ALA A 46 9.83 6.70 3.40
N LYS A 47 9.07 6.63 4.48
CA LYS A 47 7.91 7.49 4.72
C LYS A 47 8.28 8.97 4.62
N PRO A 48 7.44 9.80 3.98
CA PRO A 48 7.65 11.24 3.98
C PRO A 48 7.57 11.76 5.42
N GLY A 49 8.63 12.41 5.88
CA GLY A 49 8.73 12.89 7.25
C GLY A 49 10.07 13.56 7.53
N MET A 50 10.22 14.04 8.76
CA MET A 50 11.52 14.53 9.23
C MET A 50 12.48 13.35 9.37
N ASP A 51 13.75 13.59 9.04
CA ASP A 51 14.79 12.58 9.21
C ASP A 51 15.00 12.31 10.71
N MET A 52 14.60 11.12 11.14
CA MET A 52 14.79 10.63 12.50
C MET A 52 15.83 9.49 12.47
N PRO A 53 16.79 9.46 13.41
CA PRO A 53 17.73 8.35 13.52
C PRO A 53 17.01 7.00 13.63
N LEU A 54 17.56 5.96 13.00
CA LEU A 54 16.95 4.62 13.00
C LEU A 54 16.72 4.08 14.42
N ALA A 55 17.64 4.33 15.34
CA ALA A 55 17.51 3.89 16.73
C ALA A 55 16.28 4.49 17.43
N ASP A 56 15.99 5.77 17.14
CA ASP A 56 14.82 6.47 17.70
C ASP A 56 13.53 5.96 17.06
N GLN A 57 13.55 5.67 15.75
CA GLN A 57 12.42 5.03 15.06
C GLN A 57 12.11 3.66 15.66
N MET A 58 13.13 2.82 15.86
CA MET A 58 12.99 1.47 16.43
C MET A 58 12.50 1.48 17.89
N ALA A 59 12.72 2.57 18.62
CA ALA A 59 12.24 2.73 19.99
C ALA A 59 10.73 3.05 20.06
N GLN A 60 10.10 3.43 18.95
CA GLN A 60 8.67 3.71 18.91
C GLN A 60 7.84 2.43 19.02
N HIS A 61 6.73 2.51 19.78
CA HIS A 61 5.85 1.36 19.99
C HIS A 61 5.15 0.88 18.71
N ASP A 62 4.93 1.78 17.75
CA ASP A 62 4.26 1.55 16.48
C ASP A 62 5.21 1.19 15.32
N TYR A 63 6.50 1.05 15.61
CA TYR A 63 7.54 0.81 14.59
C TYR A 63 7.28 -0.44 13.75
N GLY A 64 6.88 -1.56 14.35
CA GLY A 64 6.70 -2.83 13.63
C GLY A 64 7.97 -3.68 13.58
N LYS A 65 8.28 -4.29 12.42
CA LYS A 65 9.34 -5.32 12.27
C LYS A 65 10.18 -5.12 11.03
N GLU A 66 11.42 -5.60 11.11
CA GLU A 66 12.38 -5.57 10.01
C GLU A 66 12.70 -6.97 9.52
N TYR A 67 12.85 -7.09 8.21
CA TYR A 67 13.24 -8.30 7.52
C TYR A 67 14.45 -7.98 6.66
N ILE A 68 15.51 -8.75 6.84
CA ILE A 68 16.82 -8.47 6.25
C ILE A 68 17.30 -9.72 5.51
N THR A 69 17.70 -9.56 4.26
CA THR A 69 18.45 -10.57 3.51
C THR A 69 19.82 -10.04 3.12
N GLY A 70 20.78 -10.94 3.02
CA GLY A 70 22.18 -10.58 2.87
C GLY A 70 22.83 -10.20 4.19
N ALA A 71 24.13 -9.96 4.16
CA ALA A 71 24.93 -9.84 5.36
C ALA A 71 25.87 -8.63 5.30
N THR A 72 26.06 -8.00 6.46
CA THR A 72 26.93 -6.83 6.67
C THR A 72 28.41 -7.20 6.77
N ASP A 73 28.73 -8.49 6.78
CA ASP A 73 30.04 -9.09 7.06
C ASP A 73 30.85 -9.47 5.80
N GLY A 74 30.43 -9.02 4.61
CA GLY A 74 31.24 -9.11 3.39
C GLY A 74 30.50 -9.66 2.16
N SER A 75 29.24 -10.05 2.28
CA SER A 75 28.40 -10.32 1.11
C SER A 75 28.06 -9.00 0.39
N PRO A 76 28.11 -8.93 -0.95
CA PRO A 76 28.00 -7.67 -1.69
C PRO A 76 26.59 -7.07 -1.75
N GLU A 77 25.58 -7.76 -1.21
CA GLU A 77 24.16 -7.45 -1.43
C GLU A 77 23.41 -7.45 -0.10
N TYR A 78 22.96 -6.28 0.32
CA TYR A 78 22.15 -6.04 1.51
C TYR A 78 20.77 -5.57 1.09
N PHE A 79 19.73 -6.14 1.70
CA PHE A 79 18.35 -5.73 1.48
C PHE A 79 17.60 -5.76 2.81
N ARG A 80 17.03 -4.63 3.21
CA ARG A 80 16.17 -4.49 4.38
C ARG A 80 14.80 -3.98 3.97
N ILE A 81 13.77 -4.65 4.46
CA ILE A 81 12.38 -4.21 4.39
C ILE A 81 11.89 -4.00 5.82
N HIS A 82 11.28 -2.86 6.04
CA HIS A 82 10.62 -2.50 7.28
C HIS A 82 9.12 -2.48 7.04
N VAL A 83 8.43 -3.27 7.85
CA VAL A 83 6.98 -3.46 7.83
C VAL A 83 6.43 -2.88 9.13
N ASN A 84 5.50 -1.92 9.01
CA ASN A 84 4.94 -1.24 10.16
C ASN A 84 3.94 -2.11 10.94
N GLN A 85 3.38 -1.58 12.04
CA GLN A 85 2.40 -2.29 12.87
C GLN A 85 1.12 -2.74 12.12
N TYR A 86 0.81 -2.11 10.98
CA TYR A 86 -0.34 -2.46 10.13
C TYR A 86 0.04 -3.40 8.98
N ASN A 87 1.23 -4.00 9.03
CA ASN A 87 1.76 -4.90 8.01
C ASN A 87 1.95 -4.27 6.62
N ASN A 88 2.09 -2.94 6.54
CA ASN A 88 2.44 -2.25 5.31
C ASN A 88 3.95 -1.99 5.23
N ILE A 89 4.51 -2.04 4.02
CA ILE A 89 5.90 -1.64 3.79
C ILE A 89 6.03 -0.13 3.99
N GLU A 90 6.87 0.26 4.94
CA GLU A 90 7.12 1.67 5.28
C GLU A 90 8.53 2.11 4.87
N THR A 91 9.52 1.22 4.97
CA THR A 91 10.90 1.55 4.55
C THR A 91 11.54 0.39 3.79
N ILE A 92 12.28 0.71 2.72
CA ILE A 92 13.11 -0.23 1.96
C ILE A 92 14.52 0.35 1.90
N THR A 93 15.52 -0.46 2.23
CA THR A 93 16.94 -0.07 2.13
C THR A 93 17.73 -1.16 1.43
N CYS A 94 18.38 -0.81 0.34
CA CYS A 94 19.09 -1.73 -0.54
C CYS A 94 20.51 -1.22 -0.78
N VAL A 95 21.48 -2.12 -0.73
CA VAL A 95 22.86 -1.91 -1.18
C VAL A 95 23.25 -3.09 -2.06
N SER A 96 23.73 -2.85 -3.28
CA SER A 96 24.23 -3.91 -4.16
C SER A 96 25.31 -3.39 -5.09
N LYS A 97 26.25 -4.25 -5.51
CA LYS A 97 27.16 -3.92 -6.62
C LYS A 97 26.45 -3.93 -7.98
N SER A 98 25.37 -4.68 -8.10
CA SER A 98 24.53 -4.76 -9.29
C SER A 98 23.58 -3.55 -9.36
N PRO A 99 23.13 -3.14 -10.55
CA PRO A 99 22.16 -2.07 -10.70
C PRO A 99 20.83 -2.44 -10.01
N ILE A 100 20.29 -1.51 -9.23
CA ILE A 100 19.03 -1.70 -8.50
C ILE A 100 17.89 -1.17 -9.38
N PRO A 101 16.81 -1.96 -9.62
CA PRO A 101 15.64 -1.49 -10.35
C PRO A 101 14.79 -0.56 -9.48
N CYS A 102 15.26 0.70 -9.31
CA CYS A 102 14.67 1.66 -8.39
C CYS A 102 13.17 1.88 -8.61
N SER A 103 12.73 2.00 -9.87
CA SER A 103 11.31 2.18 -10.21
C SER A 103 10.42 1.08 -9.65
N ASN A 104 10.89 -0.17 -9.71
CA ASN A 104 10.12 -1.34 -9.28
C ASN A 104 10.01 -1.36 -7.75
N PHE A 105 11.11 -1.12 -7.05
CA PHE A 105 11.10 -1.15 -5.58
C PHE A 105 10.33 0.02 -4.98
N VAL A 106 10.25 1.17 -5.67
CA VAL A 106 9.37 2.27 -5.26
C VAL A 106 7.90 1.86 -5.27
N CYS A 107 7.46 1.04 -6.22
CA CYS A 107 6.08 0.51 -6.25
C CYS A 107 5.76 -0.40 -5.06
N LEU A 108 6.77 -0.94 -4.37
CA LEU A 108 6.56 -1.79 -3.20
C LEU A 108 6.14 -1.00 -1.95
N TYR A 109 6.48 0.29 -1.90
CA TYR A 109 6.17 1.16 -0.77
C TYR A 109 4.66 1.30 -0.56
N GLY A 110 4.21 1.21 0.70
CA GLY A 110 2.81 1.34 1.07
C GLY A 110 1.92 0.17 0.63
N LEU A 111 2.51 -0.95 0.19
CA LEU A 111 1.79 -2.20 -0.01
C LEU A 111 1.74 -3.02 1.28
N HIS A 112 0.63 -3.72 1.48
CA HIS A 112 0.50 -4.69 2.55
C HIS A 112 1.30 -5.97 2.23
N GLU A 113 1.93 -6.57 3.23
CA GLU A 113 2.81 -7.74 3.06
C GLU A 113 2.13 -8.94 2.36
N ARG A 114 0.82 -9.12 2.58
CA ARG A 114 -0.01 -10.11 1.88
C ARG A 114 -0.08 -9.90 0.37
N CYS A 115 -0.11 -8.65 -0.12
CA CYS A 115 -0.05 -8.35 -1.55
C CYS A 115 1.30 -8.76 -2.15
N LEU A 116 2.33 -8.84 -1.32
CA LEU A 116 3.67 -9.29 -1.68
C LEU A 116 3.86 -10.78 -1.40
N ASN A 117 2.78 -11.53 -1.69
CA ASN A 117 2.74 -12.98 -1.68
C ASN A 117 3.02 -13.56 -0.27
N ASN A 118 2.38 -12.97 0.75
CA ASN A 118 2.54 -13.29 2.17
C ASN A 118 4.00 -13.23 2.64
N LEU A 119 4.64 -12.10 2.34
CA LEU A 119 6.07 -11.84 2.58
C LEU A 119 6.51 -12.24 3.99
N VAL A 120 5.75 -11.85 5.01
CA VAL A 120 6.14 -12.08 6.41
C VAL A 120 6.14 -13.56 6.76
N SER A 121 5.08 -14.29 6.38
CA SER A 121 4.98 -15.74 6.66
C SER A 121 6.12 -16.49 6.01
N ARG A 122 6.35 -16.23 4.71
CA ARG A 122 7.38 -16.92 3.93
C ARG A 122 8.79 -16.62 4.37
N PHE A 123 9.05 -15.39 4.80
CA PHE A 123 10.34 -15.03 5.37
C PHE A 123 10.58 -15.80 6.68
N ASN A 124 9.59 -15.81 7.58
CA ASN A 124 9.69 -16.52 8.87
C ASN A 124 9.83 -18.05 8.69
N GLU A 125 9.22 -18.60 7.64
CA GLU A 125 9.37 -20.01 7.24
C GLU A 125 10.71 -20.32 6.54
N GLY A 126 11.56 -19.31 6.29
CA GLY A 126 12.85 -19.46 5.63
C GLY A 126 12.75 -19.75 4.11
N LEU A 127 11.58 -19.51 3.51
CA LEU A 127 11.37 -19.67 2.07
C LEU A 127 12.03 -18.53 1.28
N ILE A 128 12.16 -17.35 1.88
CA ILE A 128 12.80 -16.19 1.27
C ILE A 128 14.25 -16.11 1.77
N LYS A 129 15.19 -16.43 0.88
CA LYS A 129 16.64 -16.37 1.16
C LYS A 129 17.26 -15.03 0.76
N ASP A 130 16.75 -14.45 -0.33
CA ASP A 130 17.26 -13.21 -0.90
C ASP A 130 16.08 -12.41 -1.48
N PHE A 131 15.92 -11.17 -1.00
CA PHE A 131 14.87 -10.28 -1.48
C PHE A 131 15.10 -9.81 -2.92
N TYR A 132 16.35 -9.67 -3.39
CA TYR A 132 16.58 -9.27 -4.78
C TYR A 132 16.00 -10.31 -5.73
N THR A 133 16.32 -11.59 -5.51
CA THR A 133 15.76 -12.68 -6.32
C THR A 133 14.24 -12.79 -6.15
N TYR A 134 13.73 -12.68 -4.92
CA TYR A 134 12.29 -12.80 -4.63
C TYR A 134 11.43 -11.77 -5.36
N PHE A 135 11.88 -10.50 -5.37
CA PHE A 135 11.15 -9.41 -6.04
C PHE A 135 11.41 -9.33 -7.55
N LEU A 136 12.31 -10.15 -8.09
CA LEU A 136 12.48 -10.32 -9.54
C LEU A 136 11.63 -11.46 -10.10
N GLU A 137 10.95 -12.23 -9.24
CA GLU A 137 10.03 -13.28 -9.68
C GLU A 137 8.82 -12.70 -10.42
N THR A 138 8.26 -13.49 -11.34
CA THR A 138 7.23 -13.06 -12.29
C THR A 138 5.92 -12.63 -11.64
N TRP A 139 5.59 -13.13 -10.44
CA TRP A 139 4.37 -12.75 -9.70
C TRP A 139 4.38 -11.29 -9.25
N SER A 140 5.55 -10.65 -9.16
CA SER A 140 5.70 -9.26 -8.70
C SER A 140 5.44 -8.24 -9.81
N LEU A 141 5.47 -8.66 -11.07
CA LEU A 141 5.40 -7.77 -12.23
C LEU A 141 4.09 -6.97 -12.30
N ALA A 142 2.96 -7.53 -11.86
CA ALA A 142 1.72 -6.77 -11.74
C ALA A 142 1.86 -5.58 -10.77
N MET A 143 2.63 -5.71 -9.70
CA MET A 143 2.84 -4.65 -8.71
C MET A 143 3.69 -3.50 -9.27
N TYR A 144 4.56 -3.79 -10.24
CA TYR A 144 5.41 -2.79 -10.91
C TYR A 144 4.73 -2.12 -12.11
N HIS A 145 3.55 -2.58 -12.49
CA HIS A 145 2.82 -2.01 -13.61
C HIS A 145 2.31 -0.62 -13.23
N ASP A 146 2.48 0.36 -14.12
CA ASP A 146 2.07 1.76 -13.91
C ASP A 146 0.58 1.90 -13.49
N ARG A 147 -0.32 1.22 -14.21
CA ARG A 147 -1.76 1.15 -13.96
C ARG A 147 -2.17 0.37 -12.70
N PHE A 148 -1.24 -0.28 -12.01
CA PHE A 148 -1.57 -1.01 -10.79
C PHE A 148 -2.02 -0.06 -9.67
N THR A 149 -1.47 1.16 -9.66
CA THR A 149 -1.89 2.21 -8.73
C THR A 149 -3.35 2.61 -8.95
N ASP A 150 -3.73 2.90 -10.20
CA ASP A 150 -5.12 3.18 -10.59
C ASP A 150 -6.07 2.04 -10.19
N PHE A 151 -5.67 0.78 -10.45
CA PHE A 151 -6.45 -0.38 -10.03
C PHE A 151 -6.68 -0.44 -8.51
N ARG A 152 -5.68 -0.12 -7.70
CA ARG A 152 -5.82 -0.08 -6.24
C ARG A 152 -6.79 1.02 -5.80
N ASP A 153 -6.75 2.17 -6.46
CA ASP A 153 -7.65 3.28 -6.16
C ASP A 153 -9.10 2.94 -6.54
N GLU A 154 -9.32 2.27 -7.69
CA GLU A 154 -10.63 1.74 -8.07
C GLU A 154 -11.16 0.71 -7.05
N VAL A 155 -10.30 -0.21 -6.59
CA VAL A 155 -10.69 -1.19 -5.56
C VAL A 155 -11.02 -0.50 -4.24
N ARG A 156 -10.26 0.54 -3.87
CA ARG A 156 -10.55 1.33 -2.67
C ARG A 156 -11.91 2.04 -2.79
N GLU A 157 -12.18 2.66 -3.93
CA GLU A 157 -13.46 3.32 -4.21
C GLU A 157 -14.64 2.32 -4.12
N LEU A 158 -14.47 1.09 -4.63
CA LEU A 158 -15.47 0.04 -4.48
C LEU A 158 -15.75 -0.35 -3.02
N LEU A 159 -14.76 -0.27 -2.14
CA LEU A 159 -14.91 -0.57 -0.71
C LEU A 159 -15.52 0.61 0.06
N SER A 160 -15.28 1.84 -0.40
CA SER A 160 -15.84 3.08 0.13
C SER A 160 -17.30 3.28 -0.25
N ASN A 161 -17.70 2.82 -1.44
CA ASN A 161 -19.07 2.99 -1.93
C ASN A 161 -20.01 1.90 -1.41
N SER A 162 -21.19 2.31 -0.94
CA SER A 162 -22.26 1.37 -0.58
C SER A 162 -22.75 0.58 -1.80
N PRO A 163 -22.81 -0.76 -1.73
CA PRO A 163 -23.24 -1.59 -2.85
C PRO A 163 -24.73 -1.40 -3.19
N GLU A 164 -25.57 -1.05 -2.21
CA GLU A 164 -27.01 -0.78 -2.39
C GLU A 164 -27.52 0.31 -1.41
N LYS A 165 -28.67 0.93 -1.73
CA LYS A 165 -29.32 1.91 -0.83
C LYS A 165 -29.75 1.24 0.47
N GLY A 166 -29.09 1.59 1.58
CA GLY A 166 -29.40 1.09 2.92
C GLY A 166 -28.38 0.09 3.48
N ILE A 167 -27.39 -0.33 2.71
CA ILE A 167 -26.26 -1.14 3.20
C ILE A 167 -25.07 -0.21 3.43
N GLU A 168 -24.57 -0.15 4.66
CA GLU A 168 -23.34 0.57 4.98
C GLU A 168 -22.15 0.00 4.20
N ALA A 169 -21.28 0.88 3.70
CA ALA A 169 -20.06 0.50 3.03
C ALA A 169 -19.13 -0.30 3.97
N VAL A 170 -18.30 -1.17 3.39
CA VAL A 170 -17.35 -1.98 4.16
C VAL A 170 -16.37 -1.09 4.91
N GLU A 171 -15.92 0.01 4.30
CA GLU A 171 -15.03 0.97 4.96
C GLU A 171 -15.67 1.63 6.19
N GLU A 172 -16.96 1.97 6.13
CA GLU A 172 -17.65 2.63 7.25
C GLU A 172 -17.79 1.69 8.44
N LYS A 173 -18.12 0.41 8.19
CA LYS A 173 -18.13 -0.61 9.24
C LYS A 173 -16.75 -0.85 9.85
N VAL A 174 -15.69 -0.79 9.04
CA VAL A 174 -14.32 -0.89 9.54
C VAL A 174 -13.99 0.29 10.45
N ARG A 175 -14.38 1.52 10.08
CA ARG A 175 -14.18 2.71 10.94
C ARG A 175 -14.91 2.59 12.27
N GLN A 176 -16.17 2.16 12.26
CA GLN A 176 -16.95 1.94 13.49
C GLN A 176 -16.28 0.95 14.45
N ILE A 177 -15.57 -0.06 13.93
CA ILE A 177 -14.86 -1.05 14.76
C ILE A 177 -13.52 -0.51 15.27
N ILE A 178 -12.84 0.34 14.49
CA ILE A 178 -11.51 0.88 14.84
C ILE A 178 -11.62 2.06 15.81
N ASP A 179 -12.69 2.86 15.76
CA ASP A 179 -12.92 4.01 16.65
C ASP A 179 -12.99 3.60 18.14
N GLU A 180 -13.14 2.31 18.45
CA GLU A 180 -13.05 1.78 19.81
C GLU A 180 -11.61 1.66 20.35
N ASP A 181 -10.58 1.98 19.55
CA ASP A 181 -9.13 1.92 19.89
C ASP A 181 -8.67 0.52 20.35
N VAL A 182 -9.44 -0.52 20.00
CA VAL A 182 -9.15 -1.93 20.29
C VAL A 182 -8.70 -2.63 19.01
N PRO A 183 -7.60 -3.41 19.02
CA PRO A 183 -7.23 -4.22 17.87
C PRO A 183 -8.35 -5.20 17.53
N MET A 184 -8.74 -5.24 16.25
CA MET A 184 -9.81 -6.13 15.77
C MET A 184 -9.62 -7.59 16.23
N ASN A 185 -10.59 -8.10 16.96
CA ASN A 185 -10.64 -9.51 17.35
C ASN A 185 -10.88 -10.41 16.13
N GLU A 186 -10.44 -11.67 16.19
CA GLU A 186 -10.65 -12.64 15.09
C GLU A 186 -12.13 -12.81 14.73
N SER A 187 -13.03 -12.78 15.72
CA SER A 187 -14.48 -12.84 15.47
C SER A 187 -14.99 -11.64 14.67
N GLN A 188 -14.49 -10.41 14.94
CA GLN A 188 -14.84 -9.22 14.17
C GLN A 188 -14.29 -9.29 12.74
N LYS A 189 -13.08 -9.84 12.55
CA LYS A 189 -12.51 -10.08 11.22
C LYS A 189 -13.35 -11.07 10.42
N GLU A 190 -13.79 -12.16 11.04
CA GLU A 190 -14.69 -13.13 10.40
C GLU A 190 -16.03 -12.50 10.01
N GLN A 191 -16.60 -11.64 10.87
CA GLN A 191 -17.83 -10.91 10.57
C GLN A 191 -17.64 -9.96 9.38
N LEU A 192 -16.56 -9.18 9.35
CA LEU A 192 -16.25 -8.33 8.20
C LEU A 192 -16.03 -9.13 6.92
N LEU A 193 -15.37 -10.29 7.01
CA LEU A 193 -15.15 -11.16 5.86
C LEU A 193 -16.48 -11.71 5.31
N LYS A 194 -17.42 -12.08 6.19
CA LYS A 194 -18.77 -12.49 5.79
C LYS A 194 -19.51 -11.35 5.09
N ILE A 195 -19.48 -10.15 5.67
CA ILE A 195 -20.10 -8.96 5.06
C ILE A 195 -19.50 -8.70 3.67
N TYR A 196 -18.17 -8.73 3.54
CA TYR A 196 -17.49 -8.56 2.26
C TYR A 196 -17.92 -9.59 1.20
N GLN A 197 -18.16 -10.84 1.61
CA GLN A 197 -18.63 -11.92 0.73
C GLN A 197 -20.12 -11.79 0.36
N GLU A 198 -20.97 -11.40 1.31
CA GLU A 198 -22.42 -11.36 1.17
C GLU A 198 -22.91 -10.11 0.43
N THR A 199 -22.24 -8.97 0.62
CA THR A 199 -22.64 -7.67 0.05
C THR A 199 -22.36 -7.51 -1.45
N GLY A 200 -21.90 -8.57 -2.14
CA GLY A 200 -21.53 -8.51 -3.56
C GLY A 200 -20.23 -7.74 -3.85
N THR A 201 -19.70 -7.01 -2.87
CA THR A 201 -18.44 -6.26 -2.94
C THR A 201 -17.29 -7.14 -3.40
N LYS A 202 -17.19 -8.37 -2.87
CA LYS A 202 -16.21 -9.36 -3.35
C LYS A 202 -16.30 -9.61 -4.86
N ARG A 203 -17.51 -9.81 -5.39
CA ARG A 203 -17.70 -10.06 -6.83
C ARG A 203 -17.30 -8.85 -7.67
N ALA A 204 -17.58 -7.63 -7.19
CA ALA A 204 -17.16 -6.40 -7.85
C ALA A 204 -15.63 -6.29 -7.91
N VAL A 205 -14.96 -6.54 -6.79
CA VAL A 205 -13.48 -6.55 -6.71
C VAL A 205 -12.89 -7.63 -7.63
N ASP A 206 -13.42 -8.86 -7.58
CA ASP A 206 -12.96 -9.96 -8.43
C ASP A 206 -13.15 -9.62 -9.93
N THR A 207 -14.26 -8.98 -10.29
CA THR A 207 -14.53 -8.56 -11.68
C THR A 207 -13.56 -7.47 -12.13
N ARG A 208 -13.27 -6.48 -11.29
CA ARG A 208 -12.27 -5.44 -11.60
C ARG A 208 -10.87 -6.02 -11.73
N PHE A 209 -10.49 -6.94 -10.84
CA PHE A 209 -9.20 -7.63 -10.91
C PHE A 209 -9.04 -8.41 -12.23
N LEU A 210 -10.06 -9.18 -12.62
CA LEU A 210 -10.06 -9.90 -13.91
C LEU A 210 -10.03 -8.94 -15.11
N SER A 211 -10.72 -7.79 -15.00
CA SER A 211 -10.69 -6.75 -16.03
C SER A 211 -9.29 -6.14 -16.17
N PHE A 212 -8.63 -5.84 -15.05
CA PHE A 212 -7.24 -5.34 -15.03
C PHE A 212 -6.28 -6.33 -15.69
N LEU A 213 -6.35 -7.62 -15.33
CA LEU A 213 -5.48 -8.64 -15.92
C LEU A 213 -5.74 -8.84 -17.41
N SER A 214 -7.01 -8.89 -17.82
CA SER A 214 -7.37 -9.08 -19.24
C SER A 214 -6.95 -7.90 -20.10
N TYR A 215 -7.10 -6.67 -19.60
CA TYR A 215 -6.68 -5.46 -20.29
C TYR A 215 -5.16 -5.35 -20.44
N ASN A 216 -4.40 -5.76 -19.42
CA ASN A 216 -2.94 -5.68 -19.42
C ASN A 216 -2.25 -6.99 -19.81
N TYR A 217 -2.99 -7.95 -20.39
CA TYR A 217 -2.49 -9.30 -20.68
C TYR A 217 -1.23 -9.30 -21.57
N TYR A 218 -1.12 -8.35 -22.51
CA TYR A 218 0.06 -8.23 -23.37
C TYR A 218 1.34 -7.97 -22.56
N HIS A 219 1.24 -7.20 -21.47
CA HIS A 219 2.35 -6.90 -20.56
C HIS A 219 2.47 -7.90 -19.41
N LEU A 220 1.37 -8.56 -19.06
CA LEU A 220 1.27 -9.50 -17.94
C LEU A 220 0.87 -10.93 -18.38
N PRO A 221 1.54 -11.55 -19.37
CA PRO A 221 1.12 -12.85 -19.94
C PRO A 221 1.32 -14.03 -18.98
N MET A 222 2.11 -13.84 -17.91
CA MET A 222 2.38 -14.84 -16.88
C MET A 222 1.16 -15.10 -15.96
N TYR A 223 0.16 -14.22 -15.96
CA TYR A 223 -1.06 -14.40 -15.17
C TYR A 223 -2.11 -15.15 -15.97
N ALA A 224 -2.72 -16.16 -15.35
CA ALA A 224 -3.77 -16.94 -15.96
C ALA A 224 -5.09 -16.16 -16.01
N LYS A 225 -5.82 -16.27 -17.13
CA LYS A 225 -7.18 -15.75 -17.27
C LYS A 225 -8.22 -16.87 -17.14
N PRO A 226 -9.46 -16.56 -16.75
CA PRO A 226 -10.57 -17.49 -16.85
C PRO A 226 -10.70 -18.02 -18.29
N GLY A 227 -10.63 -19.34 -18.48
CA GLY A 227 -10.66 -20.00 -19.79
C GLY A 227 -9.30 -20.30 -20.43
N MET A 228 -8.19 -20.17 -19.69
CA MET A 228 -6.84 -20.61 -20.13
C MET A 228 -6.46 -22.05 -19.71
N VAL A 229 -7.37 -22.81 -19.08
CA VAL A 229 -7.23 -24.24 -18.78
C VAL A 229 -8.54 -24.95 -19.09
#